data_AF-A0A952A9Y5-F1
#
_entry.id   AF-A0A952A9Y5-F1
#
_cell.length_a   1.000
_cell.length_b   1.000
_cell.length_c   1.000
_cell.angle_alpha   90.00
_cell.angle_beta   90.00
_cell.angle_gamma   90.00
#
_symmetry.space_group_name_H-M   'P 1'
#
loop_
_entity.id
_entity.type
_entity.pdbx_description
1 polymer ?
#
loop_
_entity_poly.entity_id
_entity_poly.type
_entity_poly.pdbx_seq_one_letter_code
_entity_poly.pdbx_strand_id
1 'polypeptide(L)' 'MIFHNPQGGPELACNECGCRWYDRQTNSCYECGTPVPQAEISDYLRVLRDFHVARGIVVNPPKA' A
#
# COMPACT_ATOMS: atom_id res chain seq x y z
N MET A 1 0.10 -4.72 7.19
CA MET A 1 -0.22 -3.55 8.02
C MET A 1 -0.11 -2.26 7.22
N ILE A 2 -0.75 -1.18 7.66
CA ILE A 2 -0.65 0.16 7.05
C ILE A 2 0.14 1.07 7.98
N PHE A 3 1.23 1.67 7.47
CA PHE A 3 1.99 2.72 8.14
C PHE A 3 1.68 4.08 7.52
N HIS A 4 1.91 5.16 8.27
CA HIS A 4 1.89 6.52 7.72
C HIS A 4 3.32 7.07 7.75
N ASN A 5 3.79 7.56 6.61
CA ASN A 5 5.08 8.23 6.54
C ASN A 5 5.04 9.59 7.25
N PRO A 6 6.17 10.28 7.46
CA PRO A 6 6.19 11.58 8.15
C PRO A 6 5.33 12.68 7.50
N GLN A 7 4.98 12.53 6.22
CA GLN A 7 4.09 13.45 5.50
C GLN A 7 2.60 13.05 5.60
N GLY A 8 2.31 11.95 6.30
CA GLY A 8 0.97 11.39 6.50
C GLY A 8 0.48 10.50 5.35
N GLY A 9 1.33 10.15 4.39
CA GLY A 9 0.96 9.26 3.29
C GLY A 9 0.91 7.80 3.75
N PRO A 10 -0.16 7.04 3.42
CA PRO A 10 -0.25 5.63 3.79
C PRO A 10 0.71 4.76 2.97
N GLU A 11 1.34 3.79 3.62
CA GLU A 11 2.28 2.81 3.04
C GLU A 11 1.87 1.40 3.48
N LEU A 12 1.84 0.45 2.54
CA LEU A 12 1.63 -0.97 2.84
C LEU A 12 2.94 -1.60 3.34
N ALA A 13 2.86 -2.41 4.39
CA ALA A 13 4.01 -3.14 4.91
C ALA A 13 3.66 -4.55 5.38
N CYS A 14 4.67 -5.41 5.37
CA CYS A 14 4.56 -6.79 5.83
C CYS A 14 4.33 -6.86 7.35
N ASN A 15 3.40 -7.72 7.79
CA ASN A 15 3.18 -7.96 9.22
C ASN A 15 4.29 -8.79 9.88
N GLU A 16 5.05 -9.56 9.10
CA GLU A 16 6.07 -10.46 9.64
C GLU A 16 7.39 -9.74 9.89
N CYS A 17 7.93 -9.04 8.89
CA CYS A 17 9.23 -8.37 9.01
C CYS A 17 9.14 -6.83 9.06
N GLY A 18 7.97 -6.24 8.88
CA GLY A 18 7.80 -4.78 8.86
C GLY A 18 8.31 -4.08 7.59
N CYS A 19 8.82 -4.83 6.61
CA CYS A 19 9.29 -4.30 5.34
C CYS A 19 8.18 -3.58 4.59
N ARG A 20 8.50 -2.40 4.03
CA ARG A 20 7.55 -1.55 3.28
C ARG A 20 7.68 -1.70 1.76
N TRP A 21 8.47 -2.67 1.33
CA TRP A 21 8.69 -2.97 -0.07
C TRP A 21 7.77 -4.13 -0.47
N TYR A 22 6.83 -3.82 -1.36
CA TYR A 22 5.78 -4.74 -1.79
C TYR A 22 5.97 -5.16 -3.24
N ASP A 23 6.09 -6.47 -3.48
CA ASP A 23 6.08 -7.01 -4.83
C ASP A 23 4.65 -7.15 -5.35
N ARG A 24 4.34 -6.37 -6.38
CA ARG A 24 3.02 -6.33 -7.02
C ARG A 24 2.78 -7.46 -8.00
N GLN A 25 3.81 -8.21 -8.40
CA GLN A 25 3.65 -9.36 -9.29
C GLN A 25 3.14 -10.58 -8.52
N THR A 26 3.68 -10.82 -7.33
CA THR A 26 3.37 -12.01 -6.51
C THR A 26 2.47 -11.70 -5.31
N ASN A 27 2.16 -10.43 -5.07
CA ASN A 27 1.45 -9.96 -3.89
C ASN A 27 2.12 -10.41 -2.57
N SER A 28 3.43 -10.25 -2.49
CA SER A 28 4.23 -10.67 -1.34
C SER A 28 5.19 -9.59 -0.87
N CYS A 29 5.68 -9.75 0.36
CA CYS A 29 6.76 -8.94 0.87
C CYS A 29 8.03 -9.18 0.06
N TYR A 30 8.63 -8.11 -0.44
CA TYR A 30 9.85 -8.21 -1.26
C TYR A 30 11.02 -8.83 -0.48
N GLU A 31 11.14 -8.55 0.81
CA GLU A 31 12.25 -9.01 1.65
C GLU A 31 12.12 -10.48 2.10
N CYS A 32 11.01 -10.83 2.77
CA CYS A 32 10.85 -12.16 3.36
C CYS A 32 10.00 -13.14 2.53
N GLY A 33 9.39 -12.67 1.44
CA GLY A 33 8.51 -13.49 0.58
C GLY A 33 7.14 -13.83 1.18
N THR A 34 6.83 -13.38 2.40
CA THR A 34 5.52 -13.64 3.01
C THR A 34 4.40 -13.05 2.13
N PRO A 35 3.40 -13.84 1.72
CA PRO A 35 2.24 -13.33 1.00
C PRO A 35 1.50 -12.27 1.83
N VAL A 36 1.15 -11.15 1.21
CA VAL A 36 0.32 -10.13 1.86
C VAL A 36 -1.14 -10.48 1.62
N PRO A 37 -1.96 -10.61 2.67
CA PRO A 37 -3.37 -10.94 2.51
C PRO A 37 -4.12 -9.92 1.64
N GLN A 38 -5.01 -10.41 0.77
CA GLN A 38 -5.82 -9.57 -0.10
C GLN A 38 -6.68 -8.55 0.67
N ALA A 39 -7.11 -8.89 1.89
CA ALA A 39 -7.84 -7.98 2.76
C ALA A 39 -7.00 -6.73 3.11
N GLU A 40 -5.72 -6.91 3.42
CA GLU A 40 -4.82 -5.80 3.76
C GLU A 40 -4.49 -4.92 2.56
N ILE A 41 -4.33 -5.54 1.39
CA ILE A 41 -4.19 -4.81 0.12
C ILE A 41 -5.44 -3.94 -0.11
N SER A 42 -6.63 -4.52 0.13
CA SER A 42 -7.91 -3.82 -0.04
C SER A 42 -8.06 -2.66 0.95
N ASP A 43 -7.67 -2.85 2.21
CA ASP A 43 -7.66 -1.81 3.23
C ASP A 43 -6.67 -0.69 2.89
N TYR A 44 -5.48 -1.03 2.42
CA TYR A 44 -4.50 -0.05 1.96
C TYR A 44 -5.06 0.79 0.79
N LEU A 45 -5.67 0.15 -0.21
CA LEU A 45 -6.25 0.87 -1.35
C LEU A 45 -7.40 1.79 -0.95
N ARG A 46 -8.19 1.41 0.07
CA ARG A 46 -9.21 2.27 0.66
C ARG A 46 -8.60 3.50 1.33
N VAL A 47 -7.64 3.30 2.24
CA VAL A 47 -6.98 4.42 2.96
C VAL A 47 -6.22 5.33 1.99
N LEU A 48 -5.58 4.77 0.95
CA LEU A 48 -4.92 5.56 -0.09
C LEU A 48 -5.92 6.43 -0.86
N ARG A 49 -7.11 5.92 -1.16
CA ARG A 49 -8.18 6.70 -1.80
C ARG A 49 -8.64 7.85 -0.91
N ASP A 50 -8.86 7.58 0.38
CA ASP A 50 -9.26 8.60 1.35
C ASP A 50 -8.19 9.70 1.47
N PHE A 51 -6.91 9.32 1.50
CA PHE A 51 -5.78 10.26 1.47
C PHE A 51 -5.77 11.13 0.22
N HIS A 52 -5.99 10.54 -0.97
CA HIS A 52 -6.06 11.30 -2.21
C HIS A 52 -7.20 12.33 -2.20
N VAL A 53 -8.40 11.94 -1.75
CA VAL A 53 -9.54 12.85 -1.62
C VAL A 53 -9.21 14.00 -0.66
N ALA A 54 -8.68 13.68 0.53
CA ALA A 54 -8.34 14.68 1.54
C ALA A 54 -7.27 15.67 1.09
N ARG A 55 -6.34 15.25 0.21
CA ARG A 55 -5.24 16.08 -0.32
C ARG A 55 -5.53 16.71 -1.68
N GLY A 56 -6.70 16.43 -2.29
CA GLY A 56 -7.01 16.88 -3.64
C GLY A 56 -6.09 16.29 -4.72
N ILE A 57 -5.53 15.10 -4.48
CA ILE A 57 -4.63 14.42 -5.43
C ILE A 57 -5.47 13.77 -6.52
N VAL A 58 -5.20 14.12 -7.78
CA VAL A 58 -5.82 13.49 -8.95
C VAL A 58 -4.91 12.39 -9.47
N VAL A 59 -5.43 11.17 -9.53
CA VAL A 59 -4.70 10.02 -10.07
C VAL A 59 -4.80 10.05 -11.59
N ASN A 60 -3.66 9.91 -12.27
CA ASN A 60 -3.63 9.83 -13.72
C ASN A 60 -4.45 8.61 -14.21
N PRO A 61 -5.18 8.74 -15.33
CA PRO A 61 -5.86 7.60 -15.93
C PRO A 61 -4.84 6.51 -16.34
N PRO A 62 -5.26 5.23 -16.38
CA PRO A 62 -4.44 4.16 -16.92
C PRO A 62 -3.97 4.51 -18.35
N LYS A 63 -2.72 4.18 -18.67
CA LYS A 63 -2.25 4.26 -20.06
C LYS A 63 -2.95 3.16 -20.87
N ALA A 64 -3.41 3.52 -22.08
CA ALA A 64 -3.99 2.60 -23.05
C ALA A 64 -2.93 1.64 -23.63
#